data_AF-A0ABD1QCE9-F1
#
_entry.id   AF-A0ABD1QCE9-F1
#
_cell.length_a   1.000
_cell.length_b   1.000
_cell.length_c   1.000
_cell.angle_alpha   90.00
_cell.angle_beta   90.00
_cell.angle_gamma   90.00
#
_symmetry.space_group_name_H-M   'P 1'
#
loop_
_entity.id
_entity.type
_entity.pdbx_description
1 polymer ?
#
loop_
_entity_poly.entity_id
_entity_poly.type
_entity_poly.pdbx_seq_one_letter_code
_entity_poly.pdbx_strand_id
1 'polypeptide(L)'
;MLPDGFQDIKDRGMVCMKWAPHVKILSPPAVEGFLTHYGWNSVIEGLGFGRVLILLPIMNDQGLNARLFQDKNVGLEIPRNEKDGSFTKDSVAKSASLAVVREEGLLVFASWIHLY
;
A
#
# COMPACT_ATOMS: atom_id res chain seq x y z
N MET A 1 2.43 -9.49 18.85
CA MET A 1 3.68 -10.27 18.70
C MET A 1 3.73 -10.81 17.27
N LEU A 2 4.93 -10.96 16.70
CA LEU A 2 5.10 -11.59 15.39
C LEU A 2 5.08 -13.12 15.54
N PRO A 3 4.62 -13.88 14.54
CA PRO A 3 4.74 -15.34 14.53
C PRO A 3 6.20 -15.79 14.59
N ASP A 4 6.43 -16.99 15.13
CA ASP A 4 7.76 -17.60 15.16
C ASP A 4 8.34 -17.73 13.75
N GLY A 5 9.63 -17.39 13.59
CA GLY A 5 10.33 -17.42 12.31
C GLY A 5 9.94 -16.31 11.33
N PHE A 6 9.06 -15.36 11.68
CA PHE A 6 8.65 -14.29 10.76
C PHE A 6 9.81 -13.37 10.33
N GLN A 7 10.83 -13.23 11.18
CA GLN A 7 12.00 -12.41 10.85
C GLN A 7 13.00 -13.14 9.93
N ASP A 8 12.83 -14.45 9.71
CA ASP A 8 13.70 -15.27 8.87
C ASP A 8 13.31 -15.21 7.38
N ILE A 9 12.76 -14.09 6.92
CA ILE A 9 12.35 -13.82 5.53
C ILE A 9 13.55 -13.56 4.58
N LYS A 10 14.63 -14.32 4.74
CA LYS A 10 15.91 -14.15 4.03
C LYS A 10 15.71 -14.00 2.52
N ASP A 11 16.45 -13.05 1.96
CA ASP A 11 16.53 -12.70 0.54
C ASP A 11 15.24 -12.13 -0.10
N ARG A 12 14.13 -12.05 0.65
CA ARG A 12 12.83 -11.55 0.13
C ARG A 12 12.22 -10.39 0.92
N GLY A 13 12.77 -10.04 2.07
CA GLY A 13 12.32 -8.87 2.83
C GLY A 13 13.15 -8.56 4.07
N MET A 14 12.85 -7.43 4.71
CA MET A 14 13.49 -6.96 5.92
C MET A 14 12.44 -6.43 6.90
N VAL A 15 12.53 -6.80 8.18
CA VAL A 15 11.63 -6.34 9.24
C VAL A 15 12.31 -5.26 10.08
N CYS A 16 11.72 -4.06 10.14
CA CYS A 16 12.15 -2.98 11.01
C CYS A 16 11.08 -2.70 12.08
N MET A 17 11.41 -2.91 13.36
CA MET A 17 10.42 -2.90 14.46
C MET A 17 10.15 -1.53 15.10
N LYS A 18 10.96 -0.50 14.80
CA LYS A 18 10.86 0.81 15.46
C LYS A 18 10.53 1.90 14.46
N TRP A 19 11.55 2.34 13.74
CA TRP A 19 11.45 3.45 12.81
C TRP A 19 12.37 3.19 11.63
N ALA A 20 11.87 3.51 10.44
CA ALA A 20 12.60 3.43 9.20
C ALA A 20 12.51 4.79 8.49
N PRO A 21 13.55 5.22 7.76
CA PRO A 21 13.56 6.51 7.08
C PRO A 21 12.66 6.46 5.84
N HIS A 22 11.36 6.63 6.06
CA HIS A 22 10.30 6.36 5.09
C HIS A 22 10.51 7.06 3.73
N VAL A 23 10.82 8.36 3.74
CA VAL A 23 11.13 9.14 2.51
C VAL A 23 12.33 8.57 1.75
N LYS A 24 13.40 8.13 2.46
CA LYS A 24 14.57 7.52 1.83
C LYS A 24 14.25 6.16 1.23
N ILE A 25 13.28 5.44 1.80
CA ILE A 25 12.83 4.14 1.29
C ILE A 25 11.94 4.32 0.05
N LEU A 26 11.08 5.35 0.01
CA LEU A 26 10.22 5.62 -1.14
C LEU A 26 10.95 6.24 -2.34
N SER A 27 12.11 6.87 -2.13
CA SER A 27 12.79 7.62 -3.20
C SER A 27 13.36 6.75 -4.34
N PRO A 28 14.01 5.59 -4.10
CA PRO A 28 14.62 4.80 -5.16
C PRO A 28 13.59 4.20 -6.14
N PRO A 29 13.90 4.10 -7.45
CA PRO A 29 13.00 3.51 -8.44
C PRO A 29 12.65 2.03 -8.20
N ALA A 30 13.51 1.30 -7.48
CA ALA A 30 13.29 -0.11 -7.15
C ALA A 30 12.08 -0.35 -6.22
N VAL A 31 11.50 0.71 -5.66
CA VAL A 31 10.29 0.67 -4.84
C VAL A 31 9.13 1.13 -5.70
N GLU A 32 8.19 0.22 -5.99
CA GLU A 32 7.08 0.48 -6.91
C GLU A 32 5.73 0.60 -6.17
N GLY A 33 5.59 -0.10 -5.04
CA GLY A 33 4.39 -0.11 -4.22
C GLY A 33 4.62 0.45 -2.82
N PHE A 34 3.60 1.09 -2.25
CA PHE A 34 3.61 1.57 -0.89
C PHE A 34 2.32 1.22 -0.15
N LEU A 35 2.42 0.31 0.82
CA LEU A 35 1.31 -0.03 1.72
C LEU A 35 1.26 0.93 2.91
N THR A 36 0.13 1.59 3.09
CA THR A 36 -0.06 2.64 4.11
C THR A 36 -1.42 2.56 4.80
N HIS A 37 -1.47 3.00 6.05
CA HIS A 37 -2.68 3.04 6.86
C HIS A 37 -3.58 4.27 6.59
N TYR A 38 -3.35 4.97 5.48
CA TYR A 38 -4.07 6.21 5.13
C TYR A 38 -3.73 7.42 6.03
N GLY A 39 -2.46 7.63 6.37
CA GLY A 39 -2.01 8.94 6.87
C GLY A 39 -1.90 9.93 5.70
N TRP A 40 -2.52 11.12 5.77
CA TRP A 40 -2.53 12.08 4.65
C TRP A 40 -1.12 12.46 4.17
N ASN A 41 -0.17 12.62 5.10
CA ASN A 41 1.23 12.86 4.78
C ASN A 41 1.85 11.70 3.99
N SER A 42 1.59 10.46 4.41
CA SER A 42 2.09 9.26 3.72
C SER A 42 1.50 9.13 2.32
N VAL A 43 0.22 9.47 2.14
CA VAL A 43 -0.42 9.50 0.82
C VAL A 43 0.29 10.51 -0.09
N ILE A 44 0.52 11.73 0.40
CA ILE A 44 1.23 12.78 -0.36
C ILE A 44 2.65 12.34 -0.72
N GLU A 45 3.39 11.74 0.21
CA GLU A 45 4.75 11.25 -0.04
C GLU A 45 4.77 10.12 -1.09
N GLY A 46 3.88 9.15 -0.96
CA GLY A 46 3.76 8.05 -1.93
C GLY A 46 3.44 8.54 -3.34
N LEU A 47 2.51 9.49 -3.46
CA LEU A 47 2.22 10.13 -4.74
C LEU A 47 3.37 10.98 -5.26
N GLY A 48 4.02 11.76 -4.39
CA GLY A 48 5.16 12.60 -4.77
C GLY A 48 6.34 11.79 -5.35
N PHE A 49 6.49 10.53 -4.97
CA PHE A 49 7.47 9.61 -5.53
C PHE A 49 6.93 8.69 -6.65
N GLY A 50 5.67 8.85 -7.06
CA GLY A 50 5.04 7.98 -8.05
C GLY A 50 5.02 6.52 -7.59
N ARG A 51 4.42 6.25 -6.43
CA ARG A 51 4.26 4.90 -5.89
C ARG A 51 2.82 4.48 -5.94
N VAL A 52 2.57 3.22 -6.32
CA VAL A 52 1.22 2.65 -6.26
C VAL A 52 0.83 2.51 -4.79
N LEU A 53 -0.20 3.24 -4.38
CA LEU A 53 -0.68 3.20 -3.00
C LEU A 53 -1.52 1.95 -2.76
N ILE A 54 -1.17 1.17 -1.74
CA ILE A 54 -1.97 0.06 -1.22
C ILE A 54 -2.56 0.51 0.12
N LEU A 55 -3.87 0.69 0.17
CA LEU A 55 -4.53 1.36 1.28
C LEU A 55 -5.09 0.32 2.26
N LEU A 56 -4.55 0.33 3.48
CA LEU A 56 -5.00 -0.50 4.60
C LEU A 56 -5.69 0.40 5.65
N PRO A 57 -6.92 0.86 5.43
CA PRO A 57 -7.60 1.78 6.36
C PRO A 57 -7.88 1.11 7.70
N ILE A 58 -7.35 1.66 8.80
CA ILE A 58 -7.43 1.07 10.14
C ILE A 58 -8.50 1.76 11.01
N MET A 59 -8.74 3.07 10.84
CA MET A 59 -9.62 3.83 11.75
C MET A 59 -10.31 5.03 11.10
N ASN A 60 -11.47 5.42 11.64
CA ASN A 60 -12.21 6.66 11.33
C ASN A 60 -12.60 6.83 9.85
N ASP A 61 -12.34 8.01 9.30
CA ASP A 61 -12.70 8.47 7.97
C ASP A 61 -11.90 7.78 6.85
N GLN A 62 -10.79 7.13 7.20
CA GLN A 62 -9.85 6.48 6.27
C GLN A 62 -10.53 5.54 5.28
N GLY A 63 -11.65 4.91 5.64
CA GLY A 63 -12.41 4.05 4.72
C GLY A 63 -13.11 4.79 3.58
N LEU A 64 -13.79 5.90 3.86
CA LEU A 64 -14.44 6.74 2.83
C LEU A 64 -13.41 7.30 1.85
N ASN A 65 -12.30 7.68 2.44
CA ASN A 65 -11.16 8.31 1.86
C ASN A 65 -10.40 7.32 0.96
N ALA A 66 -10.18 6.08 1.41
CA ALA A 66 -9.61 5.01 0.59
C ALA A 66 -10.48 4.69 -0.65
N ARG A 67 -11.81 4.66 -0.49
CA ARG A 67 -12.75 4.46 -1.60
C ARG A 67 -12.65 5.58 -2.64
N LEU A 68 -12.59 6.83 -2.20
CA LEU A 68 -12.37 7.97 -3.11
C LEU A 68 -11.08 7.84 -3.93
N PHE A 69 -9.99 7.37 -3.31
CA PHE A 69 -8.72 7.16 -3.99
C PHE A 69 -8.79 6.00 -4.99
N GLN A 70 -9.48 4.92 -4.63
CA GLN A 70 -9.74 3.82 -5.54
C GLN A 70 -10.59 4.26 -6.73
N ASP A 71 -11.66 5.01 -6.50
CA ASP A 71 -12.54 5.53 -7.55
C ASP A 71 -11.79 6.46 -8.53
N LYS A 72 -10.76 7.16 -8.04
CA LYS A 72 -9.88 8.01 -8.84
C LYS A 72 -8.69 7.27 -9.45
N ASN A 73 -8.58 5.95 -9.28
CA ASN A 73 -7.43 5.14 -9.69
C ASN A 73 -6.08 5.66 -9.15
N VAL A 74 -6.06 6.15 -7.92
CA VAL A 74 -4.86 6.68 -7.23
C VAL A 74 -4.28 5.67 -6.24
N GLY A 75 -5.03 4.62 -5.89
CA GLY A 75 -4.58 3.55 -5.02
C GLY A 75 -5.55 2.38 -4.99
N LEU A 76 -5.14 1.28 -4.36
CA LEU A 76 -5.91 0.05 -4.22
C LEU A 76 -6.31 -0.15 -2.74
N GLU A 77 -7.61 -0.14 -2.42
CA GLU A 77 -8.09 -0.49 -1.09
C GLU A 77 -7.94 -2.00 -0.86
N ILE A 78 -7.42 -2.39 0.31
CA ILE A 78 -7.43 -3.80 0.71
C ILE A 78 -8.85 -4.17 1.14
N PRO A 79 -9.44 -5.24 0.56
CA PRO A 79 -10.74 -5.72 0.99
C PRO A 79 -10.71 -6.18 2.45
N ARG A 80 -11.75 -5.76 3.19
CA ARG A 80 -12.02 -6.20 4.56
C ARG A 80 -13.38 -6.86 4.64
N ASN A 81 -13.54 -7.69 5.66
CA ASN A 81 -14.81 -8.32 5.98
C ASN A 81 -15.83 -7.25 6.40
N GLU A 82 -16.99 -7.23 5.75
CA GLU A 82 -18.04 -6.23 6.01
C GLU A 82 -18.70 -6.37 7.39
N LYS A 83 -18.65 -7.57 8.00
CA LYS A 83 -19.31 -7.86 9.28
C LYS A 83 -18.48 -7.41 10.47
N ASP A 84 -17.16 -7.62 10.43
CA ASP A 84 -16.26 -7.39 11.57
C ASP A 84 -15.10 -6.43 11.26
N GLY A 85 -14.98 -5.96 10.02
CA GLY A 85 -13.93 -5.04 9.58
C GLY A 85 -12.54 -5.69 9.46
N SER A 86 -12.42 -7.01 9.63
CA SER A 86 -11.12 -7.70 9.63
C SER A 86 -10.50 -7.84 8.24
N PHE A 87 -9.18 -7.88 8.20
CA PHE A 87 -8.40 -8.17 7.00
C PHE A 87 -7.88 -9.61 7.06
N THR A 88 -7.82 -10.29 5.92
CA THR A 88 -7.22 -11.63 5.83
C THR A 88 -5.81 -11.54 5.26
N LYS A 89 -4.96 -12.52 5.57
CA LYS A 89 -3.63 -12.61 4.94
C LYS A 89 -3.73 -12.64 3.41
N ASP A 90 -4.78 -13.28 2.89
CA ASP A 90 -4.98 -13.46 1.45
C ASP A 90 -5.42 -12.14 0.78
N SER A 91 -6.25 -11.32 1.44
CA SER A 91 -6.64 -10.01 0.89
C SER A 91 -5.45 -9.07 0.84
N VAL A 92 -4.62 -9.04 1.89
CA VAL A 92 -3.40 -8.23 1.93
C VAL A 92 -2.40 -8.70 0.85
N ALA A 93 -2.12 -10.00 0.77
CA ALA A 93 -1.16 -10.55 -0.20
C ALA A 93 -1.61 -10.33 -1.65
N LYS A 94 -2.91 -10.51 -1.93
CA LYS A 94 -3.48 -10.29 -3.27
C LYS A 94 -3.37 -8.82 -3.67
N SER A 95 -3.76 -7.89 -2.81
CA SER A 95 -3.67 -6.45 -3.12
C SER A 95 -2.22 -5.99 -3.32
N ALA A 96 -1.29 -6.45 -2.49
CA ALA A 96 0.14 -6.14 -2.68
C ALA A 96 0.68 -6.70 -4.01
N SER A 97 0.30 -7.92 -4.38
CA SER A 97 0.73 -8.53 -5.64
C SER A 97 0.13 -7.82 -6.86
N LEU A 98 -1.14 -7.40 -6.78
CA LEU A 98 -1.80 -6.64 -7.86
C LEU A 98 -1.11 -5.31 -8.12
N ALA A 99 -0.69 -4.62 -7.05
CA ALA A 99 -0.04 -3.32 -7.16
C ALA A 99 1.37 -3.36 -7.78
N VAL A 100 2.12 -4.46 -7.58
CA VAL A 100 3.54 -4.55 -7.99
C VAL A 100 3.74 -5.38 -9.27
N VAL A 101 2.89 -6.36 -9.55
CA VAL A 101 3.22 -7.42 -10.54
C VAL A 101 2.36 -7.37 -11.81
N ARG A 102 1.29 -6.57 -11.88
CA ARG A 102 0.31 -6.68 -12.97
C ARG A 102 0.12 -5.39 -13.78
N GLU A 103 -0.27 -5.57 -15.05
CA GLU A 103 -0.75 -4.50 -15.94
C GLU A 103 -1.84 -3.65 -15.28
N GLU A 104 -2.65 -4.23 -14.40
CA GLU A 104 -3.68 -3.50 -13.62
C GLU A 104 -3.07 -2.49 -12.64
N GLY A 105 -1.96 -2.83 -11.99
CA GLY A 105 -1.18 -1.89 -11.17
C GLY A 105 -0.52 -0.81 -12.03
N LEU A 106 -0.08 -1.17 -13.24
CA LEU A 106 0.39 -0.22 -14.24
C LEU A 106 -0.73 0.69 -14.76
N LEU A 107 -1.99 0.25 -14.82
CA LEU A 107 -3.13 1.10 -15.22
C LEU A 107 -3.47 2.13 -14.14
N VAL A 108 -3.43 1.74 -12.86
CA VAL A 108 -3.53 2.67 -11.72
C VAL A 108 -2.40 3.69 -11.77
N PHE A 109 -1.17 3.22 -12.02
CA PHE A 109 0.01 4.06 -12.16
C PHE A 109 -0.03 5.00 -13.38
N ALA A 110 -0.42 4.49 -14.56
CA ALA A 110 -0.46 5.21 -15.83
C ALA A 110 -1.59 6.24 -15.87
N SER A 111 -2.77 5.91 -15.30
CA SER A 111 -3.88 6.84 -15.16
C SER A 111 -3.49 8.08 -14.33
N TRP A 112 -2.59 7.92 -13.36
CA TRP A 112 -2.11 9.02 -12.55
C TRP A 112 -1.06 9.88 -13.28
N ILE A 113 -0.11 9.25 -13.99
CA ILE A 113 0.91 9.98 -14.78
C ILE A 113 0.28 10.79 -15.91
N HIS A 114 -0.77 10.30 -16.60
CA HIS A 114 -1.36 11.00 -17.74
C HIS A 114 -2.27 12.18 -17.36
N LEU A 115 -2.48 12.42 -16.06
CA LEU A 115 -3.20 13.60 -15.56
C LEU A 115 -2.27 14.80 -15.28
N TYR A 116 -0.96 14.68 -15.57
CA TYR A 116 0.04 15.77 -15.48
C TYR A 116 1.04 15.75 -16.63
#